data_AF-A0A9D6YWF9-F1
#
_entry.id   AF-A0A9D6YWF9-F1
#
_cell.length_a   1.000
_cell.length_b   1.000
_cell.length_c   1.000
_cell.angle_alpha   90.00
_cell.angle_beta   90.00
_cell.angle_gamma   90.00
#
_symmetry.space_group_name_H-M   'P 1'
#
loop_
_entity.id
_entity.type
_entity.pdbx_description
1 polymer ?
#
loop_
_entity_poly.entity_id
_entity_poly.type
_entity_poly.pdbx_seq_one_letter_code
_entity_poly.pdbx_strand_id
1 'polypeptide(L)'
;MRLALLLIFLNCAALAGDVRNTLVPNTDTPASFTAPADLKTWEVRRAALKSQILNAAGLIPMPAKTPLNPLVFGRLQRNGYTVEKVALETRPGYWLSGNLFRPTAAGKHPAVLQPHGHWNYGRLESQPLNAPATLAANLARHGFVVFNYDMAGYTDTVQTPHDFSTPVFQLWSFTPLGLQLWNSIRSLDFIASLSDVDPARVAITGASGGGTQTFLLAAVDSRVALSAPVNMVSGLMQGGCICENAPGLRIGANNIEIAAIFAPKPMLLVAATGDWTKNVPKVEFPAVRAAYELYGKPEMVEAVQFDSPHNYHKDSREAVYEFLRKHFAPETAPFKERGDGIERLQDTLVWSGKPLPAGALTFEQVFAAWKAVSQQQTLTAAVADLKERLRLALAVQWPQAPASLGDPIPYRFIEGKSPVLYLHPDGIDAALNSPAVKALQAAGRGVLLIDTFQTGSAKAPRDRSHRHFLTFNPSDDQARVQDVLSALSWLQARGNALEIQAEGDARWWALFASAAAPVPVRFSAPPAAFDVTDDELAATFFVPGLQRAGGAAAALRIISSQNH
;
A
#
# COMPACT_ATOMS: atom_id res chain seq x y z
N MET A 1 -20.85 9.50 -41.00
CA MET A 1 -19.42 9.77 -41.30
C MET A 1 -18.63 9.39 -40.06
N ARG A 2 -17.66 8.50 -40.22
CA ARG A 2 -17.06 7.63 -39.19
C ARG A 2 -16.45 8.40 -38.01
N LEU A 3 -16.86 8.07 -36.78
CA LEU A 3 -16.25 8.48 -35.52
C LEU A 3 -15.18 7.44 -35.15
N ALA A 4 -13.92 7.88 -35.03
CA ALA A 4 -12.79 7.01 -34.70
C ALA A 4 -12.80 6.68 -33.20
N LEU A 5 -13.14 5.44 -32.85
CA LEU A 5 -12.75 4.82 -31.58
C LEU A 5 -11.23 4.64 -31.61
N LEU A 6 -10.50 5.32 -30.73
CA LEU A 6 -9.10 4.98 -30.45
C LEU A 6 -9.08 3.81 -29.45
N LEU A 7 -9.57 2.64 -29.90
CA LEU A 7 -9.12 1.36 -29.37
C LEU A 7 -7.66 1.23 -29.83
N ILE A 8 -6.73 1.21 -28.88
CA ILE A 8 -5.36 0.78 -29.16
C ILE A 8 -5.44 -0.73 -29.45
N PHE A 9 -5.81 -1.09 -30.67
CA PHE A 9 -5.38 -2.33 -31.28
C PHE A 9 -3.91 -2.14 -31.63
N LEU A 10 -3.03 -2.55 -30.73
CA LEU A 10 -1.69 -2.99 -31.13
C LEU A 10 -1.89 -4.23 -32.00
N ASN A 11 -2.11 -4.02 -33.29
CA ASN A 11 -1.89 -5.02 -34.31
C ASN A 11 -0.38 -5.09 -34.57
N CYS A 12 0.37 -5.47 -33.54
CA CYS A 12 1.65 -6.11 -33.69
C CYS A 12 1.36 -7.59 -33.56
N ALA A 13 1.84 -8.41 -34.49
CA ALA A 13 1.98 -9.84 -34.24
C ALA A 13 2.70 -9.99 -32.89
N ALA A 14 1.95 -10.34 -31.84
CA ALA A 14 2.51 -10.50 -30.52
C ALA A 14 3.53 -11.63 -30.64
N LEU A 15 4.79 -11.31 -30.38
CA LEU A 15 5.77 -12.34 -30.09
C LEU A 15 5.18 -13.17 -28.95
N ALA A 16 4.91 -14.45 -29.20
CA ALA A 16 4.49 -15.40 -28.19
C ALA A 16 5.43 -15.28 -26.98
N GLY A 17 4.89 -14.92 -25.82
CA GLY A 17 5.70 -14.62 -24.65
C GLY A 17 4.86 -14.10 -23.49
N ASP A 18 5.24 -14.53 -22.28
CA ASP A 18 4.54 -14.17 -21.06
C ASP A 18 4.59 -12.65 -20.79
N VAL A 19 3.42 -12.02 -20.75
CA VAL A 19 3.26 -10.58 -20.54
C VAL A 19 3.88 -10.07 -19.24
N ARG A 20 4.07 -10.93 -18.23
CA ARG A 20 4.73 -10.58 -16.96
C ARG A 20 6.21 -10.21 -17.16
N ASN A 21 6.82 -10.62 -18.28
CA ASN A 21 8.19 -10.28 -18.65
C ASN A 21 8.30 -8.95 -19.43
N THR A 22 7.23 -8.56 -20.14
CA THR A 22 7.27 -7.44 -21.10
C THR A 22 6.46 -6.23 -20.63
N LEU A 23 5.36 -6.44 -19.91
CA LEU A 23 4.57 -5.39 -19.26
C LEU A 23 5.08 -5.20 -17.83
N VAL A 24 6.11 -4.37 -17.69
CA VAL A 24 6.75 -4.06 -16.41
C VAL A 24 6.49 -2.59 -16.04
N PRO A 25 5.30 -2.25 -15.52
CA PRO A 25 5.02 -0.90 -15.07
C PRO A 25 5.99 -0.47 -13.97
N ASN A 26 6.30 0.83 -13.93
CA ASN A 26 7.16 1.47 -12.96
C ASN A 26 6.58 2.83 -12.54
N THR A 27 7.31 3.56 -11.71
CA THR A 27 6.91 4.86 -11.15
C THR A 27 6.42 5.87 -12.18
N ASP A 28 7.01 5.87 -13.37
CA ASP A 28 6.80 6.87 -14.42
C ASP A 28 5.99 6.30 -15.61
N THR A 29 5.51 5.07 -15.50
CA THR A 29 4.66 4.45 -16.52
C THR A 29 3.30 5.16 -16.53
N PRO A 30 2.84 5.71 -17.68
CA PRO A 30 1.55 6.35 -17.76
C PRO A 30 0.42 5.42 -17.31
N ALA A 31 -0.27 5.83 -16.25
CA ALA A 31 -1.40 5.12 -15.67
C ALA A 31 -2.70 5.88 -15.94
N SER A 32 -3.79 5.13 -16.07
CA SER A 32 -5.14 5.67 -16.16
C SER A 32 -6.06 4.86 -15.27
N PHE A 33 -7.21 5.44 -14.92
CA PHE A 33 -8.28 4.76 -14.21
C PHE A 33 -9.57 4.93 -15.00
N THR A 34 -10.29 3.83 -15.18
CA THR A 34 -11.64 3.83 -15.74
C THR A 34 -12.56 3.25 -14.68
N ALA A 35 -13.53 4.03 -14.23
CA ALA A 35 -14.53 3.55 -13.29
C ALA A 35 -15.26 2.32 -13.86
N PRO A 36 -15.53 1.28 -13.06
CA PRO A 36 -16.32 0.14 -13.52
C PRO A 36 -17.72 0.53 -14.00
N ALA A 37 -18.38 -0.36 -14.73
CA ALA A 37 -19.68 -0.10 -15.33
C ALA A 37 -20.81 0.17 -14.31
N ASP A 38 -20.66 -0.32 -13.08
CA ASP A 38 -21.68 -0.21 -12.05
C ASP A 38 -21.08 -0.12 -10.63
N LEU A 39 -21.90 0.37 -9.70
CA LEU A 39 -21.52 0.58 -8.30
C LEU A 39 -21.15 -0.72 -7.57
N LYS A 40 -21.81 -1.85 -7.88
CA LYS A 40 -21.54 -3.13 -7.20
C LYS A 40 -20.14 -3.63 -7.57
N THR A 41 -19.78 -3.54 -8.84
CA THR A 41 -18.44 -3.88 -9.34
C THR A 41 -17.39 -2.94 -8.74
N TRP A 42 -17.69 -1.65 -8.62
CA TRP A 42 -16.80 -0.69 -7.95
C TRP A 42 -16.58 -1.01 -6.47
N GLU A 43 -17.63 -1.32 -5.70
CA GLU A 43 -17.49 -1.61 -4.26
C GLU A 43 -16.66 -2.87 -3.98
N VAL A 44 -16.74 -3.88 -4.85
CA VAL A 44 -15.87 -5.07 -4.77
C VAL A 44 -14.40 -4.68 -5.01
N ARG A 45 -14.13 -3.90 -6.07
CA ARG A 45 -12.78 -3.43 -6.38
C ARG A 45 -12.22 -2.52 -5.28
N ARG A 46 -13.06 -1.62 -4.76
CA ARG A 46 -12.74 -0.71 -3.66
C ARG A 46 -12.35 -1.45 -2.39
N ALA A 47 -13.09 -2.50 -2.02
CA ALA A 47 -12.75 -3.34 -0.88
C ALA A 47 -11.40 -4.05 -1.08
N ALA A 48 -11.16 -4.61 -2.28
CA ALA A 48 -9.89 -5.26 -2.61
C ALA A 48 -8.70 -4.28 -2.54
N LEU A 49 -8.85 -3.06 -3.04
CA LEU A 49 -7.82 -2.02 -2.98
C LEU A 49 -7.51 -1.58 -1.54
N LYS A 50 -8.53 -1.46 -0.68
CA LYS A 50 -8.29 -1.16 0.75
C LYS A 50 -7.47 -2.25 1.41
N SER A 51 -7.79 -3.52 1.16
CA SER A 51 -6.99 -4.65 1.65
C SER A 51 -5.58 -4.65 1.07
N GLN A 52 -5.41 -4.32 -0.21
CA GLN A 52 -4.10 -4.18 -0.85
C GLN A 52 -3.23 -3.09 -0.20
N ILE A 53 -3.79 -1.91 0.05
CA ILE A 53 -3.10 -0.80 0.74
C ILE A 53 -2.65 -1.23 2.13
N LEU A 54 -3.56 -1.81 2.93
CA LEU A 54 -3.26 -2.25 4.29
C LEU A 54 -2.24 -3.41 4.31
N ASN A 55 -2.31 -4.34 3.34
CA ASN A 55 -1.35 -5.43 3.20
C ASN A 55 0.06 -4.90 2.86
N ALA A 56 0.17 -4.03 1.86
CA ALA A 56 1.43 -3.40 1.47
C ALA A 56 2.05 -2.58 2.63
N ALA A 57 1.20 -1.93 3.43
CA ALA A 57 1.61 -1.22 4.65
C ALA A 57 1.95 -2.15 5.84
N GLY A 58 1.77 -3.47 5.71
CA GLY A 58 1.97 -4.43 6.79
C GLY A 58 0.98 -4.31 7.94
N LEU A 59 -0.18 -3.71 7.68
CA LEU A 59 -1.27 -3.47 8.63
C LEU A 59 -2.38 -4.54 8.56
N ILE A 60 -2.13 -5.65 7.85
CA ILE A 60 -2.97 -6.84 7.91
C ILE A 60 -2.20 -7.96 8.64
N PRO A 61 -2.73 -8.49 9.75
CA PRO A 61 -3.87 -7.96 10.51
C PRO A 61 -3.53 -6.63 11.19
N MET A 62 -4.55 -5.84 11.52
CA MET A 62 -4.36 -4.55 12.14
C MET A 62 -3.62 -4.69 13.48
N PRO A 63 -2.55 -3.93 13.74
CA PRO A 63 -1.92 -3.90 15.05
C PRO A 63 -2.88 -3.39 16.13
N ALA A 64 -2.70 -3.83 17.37
CA ALA A 64 -3.46 -3.29 18.49
C ALA A 64 -3.18 -1.79 18.66
N LYS A 65 -4.23 -0.99 18.87
CA LYS A 65 -4.10 0.43 19.20
C LYS A 65 -3.73 0.58 20.68
N THR A 66 -2.45 0.71 20.97
CA THR A 66 -1.91 0.94 22.33
C THR A 66 -2.14 2.39 22.78
N PRO A 67 -2.11 2.72 24.09
CA PRO A 67 -2.17 4.11 24.55
C PRO A 67 -1.16 5.00 23.81
N LEU A 68 -1.57 6.24 23.48
CA LEU A 68 -0.75 7.20 22.72
C LEU A 68 0.26 7.97 23.58
N ASN A 69 0.09 7.96 24.91
CA ASN A 69 0.91 8.68 25.88
C ASN A 69 1.32 10.09 25.41
N PRO A 70 0.34 10.96 25.04
CA PRO A 70 0.63 12.21 24.35
C PRO A 70 1.39 13.17 25.25
N LEU A 71 2.51 13.68 24.76
CA LEU A 71 3.25 14.77 25.37
C LEU A 71 2.93 16.06 24.63
N VAL A 72 2.14 16.96 25.24
CA VAL A 72 1.76 18.26 24.67
C VAL A 72 2.35 19.37 25.53
N PHE A 73 3.24 20.20 24.98
CA PHE A 73 3.97 21.19 25.77
C PHE A 73 4.49 22.38 24.94
N GLY A 74 5.02 23.39 25.63
CA GLY A 74 5.66 24.54 24.98
C GLY A 74 4.67 25.47 24.27
N ARG A 75 3.48 25.66 24.85
CA ARG A 75 2.40 26.47 24.27
C ARG A 75 2.85 27.91 23.99
N LEU A 76 2.74 28.32 22.73
CA LEU A 76 2.93 29.71 22.30
C LEU A 76 1.58 30.32 21.97
N GLN A 77 1.29 31.48 22.55
CA GLN A 77 0.09 32.26 22.29
C GLN A 77 0.32 33.21 21.11
N ARG A 78 -0.57 33.18 20.11
CA ARG A 78 -0.57 34.09 18.96
C ARG A 78 -1.93 34.76 18.82
N ASN A 79 -2.05 35.67 17.85
CA ASN A 79 -3.32 36.33 17.57
C ASN A 79 -4.29 35.37 16.86
N GLY A 80 -5.26 34.85 17.63
CA GLY A 80 -6.34 33.98 17.16
C GLY A 80 -6.06 32.47 17.25
N TYR A 81 -4.84 32.06 17.60
CA TYR A 81 -4.48 30.65 17.73
C TYR A 81 -3.35 30.42 18.74
N THR A 82 -3.11 29.17 19.11
CA THR A 82 -1.93 28.71 19.85
C THR A 82 -1.21 27.62 19.07
N VAL A 83 0.10 27.48 19.28
CA VAL A 83 0.89 26.35 18.77
C VAL A 83 1.58 25.62 19.93
N GLU A 84 1.55 24.30 19.90
CA GLU A 84 2.15 23.41 20.90
C GLU A 84 2.98 22.33 20.23
N LYS A 85 4.02 21.86 20.92
CA LYS A 85 4.81 20.69 20.51
C LYS A 85 4.08 19.43 20.97
N VAL A 86 4.06 18.42 20.11
CA VAL A 86 3.41 17.14 20.39
C VAL A 86 4.35 15.98 20.07
N ALA A 87 4.44 15.03 21.00
CA ALA A 87 4.98 13.69 20.75
C ALA A 87 3.91 12.64 21.09
N LEU A 88 3.72 11.65 20.22
CA LEU A 88 2.77 10.55 20.38
C LEU A 88 3.50 9.22 20.28
N GLU A 89 3.30 8.34 21.25
CA GLU A 89 3.74 6.95 21.18
C GLU A 89 2.79 6.14 20.29
N THR A 90 3.02 6.14 18.97
CA THR A 90 2.11 5.52 18.00
C THR A 90 2.21 4.00 18.01
N ARG A 91 3.34 3.46 18.48
CA ARG A 91 3.57 2.06 18.86
C ARG A 91 4.42 2.05 20.12
N PRO A 92 4.39 0.98 20.95
CA PRO A 92 5.25 0.89 22.12
C PRO A 92 6.71 1.23 21.81
N GLY A 93 7.20 2.29 22.44
CA GLY A 93 8.52 2.88 22.30
C GLY A 93 8.84 3.54 20.95
N TYR A 94 7.88 3.79 20.05
CA TYR A 94 8.06 4.53 18.80
C TYR A 94 7.24 5.83 18.81
N TRP A 95 7.92 6.95 18.63
CA TRP A 95 7.38 8.29 18.85
C TRP A 95 7.24 9.07 17.54
N LEU A 96 6.01 9.48 17.23
CA LEU A 96 5.69 10.47 16.20
C LEU A 96 5.70 11.87 16.80
N SER A 97 6.37 12.80 16.13
CA SER A 97 6.46 14.19 16.54
C SER A 97 5.68 15.12 15.59
N GLY A 98 5.21 16.24 16.13
CA GLY A 98 4.48 17.25 15.37
C GLY A 98 4.20 18.53 16.15
N ASN A 99 3.39 19.40 15.55
CA ASN A 99 2.88 20.61 16.17
C ASN A 99 1.35 20.64 16.10
N LEU A 100 0.73 21.03 17.21
CA LEU A 100 -0.71 21.19 17.34
C LEU A 100 -1.06 22.68 17.33
N PHE A 101 -1.81 23.09 16.33
CA PHE A 101 -2.33 24.45 16.21
C PHE A 101 -3.80 24.44 16.61
N ARG A 102 -4.19 25.34 17.53
CA ARG A 102 -5.56 25.38 18.07
C ARG A 102 -6.14 26.78 18.00
N PRO A 103 -7.43 26.93 17.68
CA PRO A 103 -8.11 28.22 17.81
C PRO A 103 -8.10 28.69 19.27
N THR A 104 -8.07 30.01 19.49
CA THR A 104 -8.29 30.56 20.85
C THR A 104 -9.76 30.62 21.24
N ALA A 105 -10.67 30.49 20.26
CA ALA A 105 -12.10 30.46 20.50
C ALA A 105 -12.50 29.19 21.26
N ALA A 106 -13.41 29.32 22.23
CA ALA A 106 -13.96 28.19 22.96
C ALA A 106 -14.90 27.34 22.08
N GLY A 107 -15.15 26.11 22.49
CA GLY A 107 -16.08 25.19 21.81
C GLY A 107 -15.38 24.07 21.06
N LYS A 108 -16.16 23.25 20.34
CA LYS A 108 -15.65 22.17 19.50
C LYS A 108 -15.40 22.65 18.09
N HIS A 109 -14.23 22.32 17.56
CA HIS A 109 -13.73 22.76 16.28
C HIS A 109 -13.65 21.59 15.29
N PRO A 110 -13.83 21.83 13.98
CA PRO A 110 -13.35 20.91 12.97
C PRO A 110 -11.83 20.73 13.10
N ALA A 111 -11.34 19.60 12.61
CA ALA A 111 -9.93 19.24 12.72
C ALA A 111 -9.31 18.94 11.36
N VAL A 112 -8.01 19.18 11.22
CA VAL A 112 -7.22 18.90 10.01
C VAL A 112 -5.96 18.14 10.38
N LEU A 113 -5.78 16.96 9.78
CA LEU A 113 -4.50 16.26 9.74
C LEU A 113 -3.67 16.81 8.59
N GLN A 114 -2.39 17.08 8.85
CA GLN A 114 -1.50 17.71 7.89
C GLN A 114 -0.17 16.95 7.79
N PRO A 115 -0.10 15.82 7.05
CA PRO A 115 1.17 15.24 6.67
C PRO A 115 1.92 16.14 5.67
N HIS A 116 3.24 16.20 5.77
CA HIS A 116 4.07 16.99 4.85
C HIS A 116 4.71 16.14 3.74
N GLY A 117 5.16 16.80 2.67
CA GLY A 117 5.96 16.19 1.61
C GLY A 117 7.48 16.37 1.80
N HIS A 118 8.24 15.99 0.79
CA HIS A 118 9.71 15.96 0.78
C HIS A 118 10.36 17.35 0.56
N TRP A 119 10.01 18.32 1.40
CA TRP A 119 10.78 19.56 1.49
C TRP A 119 11.91 19.43 2.53
N ASN A 120 12.96 20.23 2.41
CA ASN A 120 14.20 20.10 3.20
C ASN A 120 13.93 20.13 4.71
N TYR A 121 13.02 21.00 5.16
CA TYR A 121 12.66 21.12 6.57
C TYR A 121 11.33 20.44 6.94
N GLY A 122 10.79 19.59 6.04
CA GLY A 122 9.58 18.83 6.27
C GLY A 122 8.41 19.70 6.73
N ARG A 123 7.83 19.37 7.89
CA ARG A 123 6.71 20.14 8.47
C ARG A 123 7.05 21.59 8.85
N LEU A 124 8.34 21.88 9.00
CA LEU A 124 8.89 23.19 9.40
C LEU A 124 9.35 24.02 8.20
N GLU A 125 9.10 23.56 6.97
CA GLU A 125 9.41 24.33 5.77
C GLU A 125 8.69 25.69 5.76
N SER A 126 9.37 26.69 5.22
CA SER A 126 8.96 28.09 5.31
C SER A 126 9.33 28.88 4.05
N GLN A 127 9.18 28.26 2.89
CA GLN A 127 9.46 28.87 1.60
C GLN A 127 8.16 29.31 0.91
N PRO A 128 8.21 30.27 -0.02
CA PRO A 128 7.02 30.68 -0.78
C PRO A 128 6.31 29.51 -1.48
N LEU A 129 7.08 28.53 -1.98
CA LEU A 129 6.55 27.34 -2.64
C LEU A 129 5.90 26.36 -1.68
N ASN A 130 6.24 26.35 -0.39
CA ASN A 130 5.60 25.49 0.61
C ASN A 130 5.88 26.01 2.02
N ALA A 131 4.82 26.22 2.80
CA ALA A 131 4.91 26.70 4.18
C ALA A 131 3.86 25.99 5.07
N PRO A 132 4.11 24.73 5.50
CA PRO A 132 3.11 23.94 6.23
C PRO A 132 2.70 24.57 7.57
N ALA A 133 3.61 25.25 8.27
CA ALA A 133 3.26 25.97 9.50
C ALA A 133 2.32 27.17 9.24
N THR A 134 2.47 27.84 8.09
CA THR A 134 1.57 28.94 7.67
C THR A 134 0.16 28.42 7.37
N LEU A 135 0.08 27.26 6.71
CA LEU A 135 -1.18 26.54 6.46
C LEU A 135 -1.91 26.24 7.78
N ALA A 136 -1.21 25.61 8.72
CA ALA A 136 -1.77 25.23 10.01
C ALA A 136 -2.20 26.45 10.86
N ALA A 137 -1.38 27.50 10.90
CA ALA A 137 -1.68 28.72 11.64
C ALA A 137 -2.93 29.45 11.10
N ASN A 138 -3.07 29.54 9.77
CA ASN A 138 -4.22 30.21 9.16
C ASN A 138 -5.51 29.40 9.37
N LEU A 139 -5.45 28.07 9.22
CA LEU A 139 -6.58 27.20 9.56
C LEU A 139 -6.99 27.33 11.04
N ALA A 140 -6.02 27.34 11.95
CA ALA A 140 -6.29 27.51 13.38
C ALA A 140 -6.93 28.85 13.72
N ARG A 141 -6.47 29.93 13.08
CA ARG A 141 -7.12 31.24 13.20
C ARG A 141 -8.57 31.24 12.70
N HIS A 142 -8.88 30.40 11.72
CA HIS A 142 -10.21 30.23 11.15
C HIS A 142 -11.04 29.15 11.84
N GLY A 143 -10.64 28.69 13.03
CA GLY A 143 -11.46 27.79 13.86
C GLY A 143 -11.20 26.31 13.63
N PHE A 144 -10.07 25.91 13.07
CA PHE A 144 -9.72 24.50 12.89
C PHE A 144 -8.61 24.05 13.85
N VAL A 145 -8.74 22.89 14.48
CA VAL A 145 -7.59 22.28 15.17
C VAL A 145 -6.73 21.56 14.14
N VAL A 146 -5.46 21.89 14.04
CA VAL A 146 -4.56 21.30 13.03
C VAL A 146 -3.44 20.54 13.71
N PHE A 147 -3.27 19.26 13.34
CA PHE A 147 -2.10 18.48 13.71
C PHE A 147 -1.20 18.28 12.49
N ASN A 148 -0.09 19.00 12.48
CA ASN A 148 0.97 18.93 11.47
C ASN A 148 2.09 18.04 12.00
N TYR A 149 2.35 16.90 11.37
CA TYR A 149 3.21 15.84 11.93
C TYR A 149 4.23 15.32 10.94
N ASP A 150 5.32 14.79 11.49
CA ASP A 150 6.50 14.37 10.74
C ASP A 150 6.26 13.10 9.91
N MET A 151 6.95 13.03 8.78
CA MET A 151 7.28 11.78 8.10
C MET A 151 8.24 10.94 8.95
N ALA A 152 8.28 9.62 8.72
CA ALA A 152 9.27 8.77 9.37
C ALA A 152 10.68 9.18 8.90
N GLY A 153 11.61 9.38 9.82
CA GLY A 153 12.98 9.84 9.52
C GLY A 153 13.11 11.34 9.23
N TYR A 154 12.07 12.14 9.45
CA TYR A 154 12.11 13.59 9.30
C TYR A 154 12.04 14.33 10.63
N THR A 155 12.69 15.49 10.67
CA THR A 155 12.62 16.49 11.74
C THR A 155 12.81 15.90 13.14
N ASP A 156 11.76 15.58 13.89
CA ASP A 156 11.83 15.04 15.25
C ASP A 156 11.43 13.54 15.34
N THR A 157 10.97 12.92 14.24
CA THR A 157 10.59 11.49 14.19
C THR A 157 11.75 10.65 13.63
N VAL A 158 12.82 10.55 14.42
CA VAL A 158 14.16 10.11 13.95
C VAL A 158 14.57 8.71 14.39
N GLN A 159 13.66 7.92 14.97
CA GLN A 159 13.95 6.53 15.39
C GLN A 159 14.15 5.55 14.23
N THR A 160 13.79 5.96 13.02
CA THR A 160 14.07 5.25 11.77
C THR A 160 14.70 6.22 10.78
N PRO A 161 15.59 5.78 9.88
CA PRO A 161 15.90 6.57 8.70
C PRO A 161 14.65 6.74 7.81
N HIS A 162 14.68 7.67 6.86
CA HIS A 162 13.56 7.90 5.95
C HIS A 162 13.49 6.83 4.83
N ASP A 163 14.64 6.33 4.42
CA ASP A 163 14.86 5.53 3.22
C ASP A 163 15.41 4.13 3.52
N PHE A 164 14.77 3.39 4.43
CA PHE A 164 15.15 2.00 4.68
C PHE A 164 14.37 1.01 3.81
N SER A 165 15.10 0.03 3.28
CA SER A 165 14.54 -1.18 2.67
C SER A 165 15.63 -2.22 2.47
N THR A 166 15.36 -3.46 2.89
CA THR A 166 16.15 -4.66 2.59
C THR A 166 15.19 -5.78 2.22
N PRO A 167 15.64 -6.87 1.55
CA PRO A 167 14.79 -8.04 1.33
C PRO A 167 14.14 -8.54 2.63
N VAL A 168 14.90 -8.58 3.73
CA VAL A 168 14.35 -8.96 5.05
C VAL A 168 13.26 -7.99 5.52
N PHE A 169 13.45 -6.67 5.43
CA PHE A 169 12.39 -5.72 5.79
C PHE A 169 11.13 -5.90 4.92
N GLN A 170 11.32 -6.20 3.63
CA GLN A 170 10.23 -6.43 2.70
C GLN A 170 9.47 -7.73 2.99
N LEU A 171 10.13 -8.82 3.42
CA LEU A 171 9.45 -10.05 3.86
C LEU A 171 8.45 -9.78 5.01
N TRP A 172 8.75 -8.80 5.86
CA TRP A 172 7.93 -8.41 7.00
C TRP A 172 7.01 -7.20 6.74
N SER A 173 6.93 -6.70 5.51
CA SER A 173 6.24 -5.45 5.16
C SER A 173 6.60 -4.28 6.08
N PHE A 174 7.83 -4.27 6.61
CA PHE A 174 8.33 -3.18 7.44
C PHE A 174 8.91 -2.12 6.52
N THR A 175 8.15 -1.05 6.29
CA THR A 175 8.49 0.00 5.31
C THR A 175 8.23 1.39 5.88
N PRO A 176 8.89 2.45 5.36
CA PRO A 176 8.57 3.83 5.74
C PRO A 176 7.09 4.17 5.47
N LEU A 177 6.50 3.66 4.37
CA LEU A 177 5.07 3.83 4.08
C LEU A 177 4.20 3.22 5.17
N GLY A 178 4.50 1.99 5.60
CA GLY A 178 3.75 1.30 6.64
C GLY A 178 3.77 2.04 7.97
N LEU A 179 4.93 2.55 8.38
CA LEU A 179 5.08 3.39 9.57
C LEU A 179 4.30 4.71 9.43
N GLN A 180 4.40 5.39 8.27
CA GLN A 180 3.71 6.66 8.05
C GLN A 180 2.18 6.53 7.97
N LEU A 181 1.67 5.47 7.34
CA LEU A 181 0.23 5.23 7.29
C LEU A 181 -0.29 4.88 8.69
N TRP A 182 0.44 4.06 9.46
CA TRP A 182 0.10 3.79 10.85
C TRP A 182 0.14 5.07 11.70
N ASN A 183 1.19 5.87 11.57
CA ASN A 183 1.29 7.17 12.22
C ASN A 183 0.09 8.05 11.89
N SER A 184 -0.35 8.11 10.63
CA SER A 184 -1.53 8.88 10.22
C SER A 184 -2.83 8.35 10.84
N ILE A 185 -3.01 7.02 10.94
CA ILE A 185 -4.15 6.41 11.65
C ILE A 185 -4.12 6.77 13.14
N ARG A 186 -2.93 6.77 13.77
CA ARG A 186 -2.76 7.13 15.18
C ARG A 186 -2.89 8.63 15.44
N SER A 187 -2.49 9.48 14.49
CA SER A 187 -2.74 10.92 14.49
C SER A 187 -4.23 11.23 14.46
N LEU A 188 -5.00 10.44 13.70
CA LEU A 188 -6.46 10.54 13.68
C LEU A 188 -7.09 10.12 15.02
N ASP A 189 -6.57 9.06 15.66
CA ASP A 189 -6.99 8.68 17.02
C ASP A 189 -6.71 9.82 18.02
N PHE A 190 -5.54 10.44 17.92
CA PHE A 190 -5.14 11.55 18.79
C PHE A 190 -6.07 12.75 18.62
N ILE A 191 -6.19 13.30 17.42
CA ILE A 191 -6.92 14.55 17.20
C ILE A 191 -8.41 14.39 17.53
N ALA A 192 -9.00 13.23 17.22
CA ALA A 192 -10.39 12.91 17.53
C ALA A 192 -10.65 12.71 19.03
N SER A 193 -9.62 12.48 19.84
CA SER A 193 -9.72 12.33 21.30
C SER A 193 -9.69 13.67 22.05
N LEU A 194 -9.32 14.76 21.38
CA LEU A 194 -9.25 16.09 22.00
C LEU A 194 -10.65 16.62 22.31
N SER A 195 -10.84 17.15 23.52
CA SER A 195 -12.16 17.56 24.02
C SER A 195 -12.80 18.73 23.25
N ASP A 196 -11.98 19.54 22.58
CA ASP A 196 -12.34 20.67 21.74
C ASP A 196 -12.34 20.34 20.23
N VAL A 197 -12.27 19.06 19.87
CA VAL A 197 -12.45 18.60 18.48
C VAL A 197 -13.82 17.96 18.31
N ASP A 198 -14.47 18.25 17.19
CA ASP A 198 -15.59 17.49 16.69
C ASP A 198 -15.10 16.31 15.83
N PRO A 199 -15.16 15.06 16.32
CA PRO A 199 -14.63 13.90 15.62
C PRO A 199 -15.39 13.56 14.33
N ALA A 200 -16.57 14.15 14.08
CA ALA A 200 -17.30 14.00 12.83
C ALA A 200 -16.78 14.94 11.71
N ARG A 201 -15.99 15.96 12.08
CA ARG A 201 -15.48 16.99 11.15
C ARG A 201 -13.95 16.96 11.08
N VAL A 202 -13.38 15.84 10.66
CA VAL A 202 -11.92 15.70 10.46
C VAL A 202 -11.57 15.66 8.98
N ALA A 203 -10.72 16.56 8.53
CA ALA A 203 -10.16 16.60 7.19
C ALA A 203 -8.68 16.16 7.18
N ILE A 204 -8.16 15.84 6.00
CA ILE A 204 -6.73 15.63 5.78
C ILE A 204 -6.27 16.34 4.50
N THR A 205 -5.11 16.98 4.56
CA THR A 205 -4.47 17.66 3.42
C THR A 205 -2.95 17.60 3.52
N GLY A 206 -2.27 17.52 2.37
CA GLY A 206 -0.82 17.49 2.30
C GLY A 206 -0.36 17.51 0.84
N ALA A 207 0.86 17.98 0.60
CA ALA A 207 1.42 18.06 -0.75
C ALA A 207 2.50 17.01 -1.01
N SER A 208 2.65 16.57 -2.26
CA SER A 208 3.69 15.61 -2.67
C SER A 208 3.55 14.28 -1.91
N GLY A 209 4.61 13.80 -1.26
CA GLY A 209 4.53 12.65 -0.33
C GLY A 209 3.47 12.80 0.78
N GLY A 210 3.18 14.03 1.22
CA GLY A 210 2.05 14.31 2.13
C GLY A 210 0.69 14.14 1.44
N GLY A 211 0.62 14.42 0.13
CA GLY A 211 -0.53 14.10 -0.72
C GLY A 211 -0.74 12.59 -0.86
N THR A 212 0.35 11.82 -0.96
CA THR A 212 0.31 10.35 -0.91
C THR A 212 -0.30 9.86 0.40
N GLN A 213 0.16 10.35 1.55
CA GLN A 213 -0.43 9.99 2.84
C GLN A 213 -1.89 10.45 2.98
N THR A 214 -2.25 11.59 2.38
CA THR A 214 -3.59 12.16 2.38
C THR A 214 -4.60 11.22 1.72
N PHE A 215 -4.35 10.76 0.49
CA PHE A 215 -5.27 9.85 -0.18
C PHE A 215 -5.20 8.40 0.37
N LEU A 216 -4.05 7.96 0.91
CA LEU A 216 -3.93 6.64 1.53
C LEU A 216 -4.73 6.54 2.83
N LEU A 217 -4.62 7.53 3.73
CA LEU A 217 -5.42 7.54 4.97
C LEU A 217 -6.92 7.64 4.65
N ALA A 218 -7.29 8.53 3.72
CA ALA A 218 -8.67 8.70 3.29
C ALA A 218 -9.26 7.41 2.71
N ALA A 219 -8.45 6.60 2.02
CA ALA A 219 -8.89 5.31 1.48
C ALA A 219 -9.18 4.28 2.57
N VAL A 220 -8.39 4.23 3.65
CA VAL A 220 -8.44 3.14 4.65
C VAL A 220 -9.17 3.47 5.95
N ASP A 221 -9.36 4.75 6.30
CA ASP A 221 -10.02 5.16 7.53
C ASP A 221 -11.29 5.98 7.27
N SER A 222 -12.44 5.41 7.64
CA SER A 222 -13.76 6.00 7.38
C SER A 222 -14.07 7.22 8.25
N ARG A 223 -13.23 7.59 9.22
CA ARG A 223 -13.43 8.80 10.03
C ARG A 223 -12.99 10.08 9.30
N VAL A 224 -12.17 9.97 8.25
CA VAL A 224 -11.83 11.13 7.41
C VAL A 224 -13.09 11.60 6.67
N ALA A 225 -13.50 12.84 6.91
CA ALA A 225 -14.70 13.44 6.33
C ALA A 225 -14.41 14.23 5.06
N LEU A 226 -13.25 14.89 4.94
CA LEU A 226 -12.80 15.61 3.73
C LEU A 226 -11.34 15.24 3.39
N SER A 227 -10.99 15.19 2.11
CA SER A 227 -9.62 14.89 1.64
C SER A 227 -9.17 15.90 0.60
N ALA A 228 -7.99 16.49 0.76
CA ALA A 228 -7.41 17.41 -0.21
C ALA A 228 -5.95 17.04 -0.54
N PRO A 229 -5.71 16.02 -1.38
CA PRO A 229 -4.35 15.70 -1.82
C PRO A 229 -3.84 16.76 -2.80
N VAL A 230 -2.69 17.37 -2.49
CA VAL A 230 -2.09 18.45 -3.28
C VAL A 230 -0.91 17.92 -4.10
N ASN A 231 -0.93 18.16 -5.40
CA ASN A 231 0.16 17.87 -6.34
C ASN A 231 0.68 16.42 -6.29
N MET A 232 -0.21 15.42 -6.17
CA MET A 232 0.21 14.01 -6.09
C MET A 232 -0.68 12.99 -6.80
N VAL A 233 -2.00 13.21 -6.89
CA VAL A 233 -2.87 12.32 -7.67
C VAL A 233 -2.58 12.52 -9.15
N SER A 234 -1.86 11.57 -9.75
CA SER A 234 -1.34 11.66 -11.11
C SER A 234 -1.32 10.29 -11.79
N GLY A 235 -1.49 10.30 -13.11
CA GLY A 235 -1.21 9.17 -13.99
C GLY A 235 0.22 9.17 -14.54
N LEU A 236 0.98 10.25 -14.44
CA LEU A 236 2.33 10.37 -15.00
C LEU A 236 3.46 9.96 -14.05
N MET A 237 3.27 10.14 -12.73
CA MET A 237 4.25 9.78 -11.71
C MET A 237 3.53 9.29 -10.45
N GLN A 238 3.91 8.11 -9.95
CA GLN A 238 3.17 7.40 -8.90
C GLN A 238 3.71 7.61 -7.46
N GLY A 239 4.82 8.33 -7.30
CA GLY A 239 5.51 8.62 -6.03
C GLY A 239 7.02 8.47 -6.20
N GLY A 240 7.81 9.49 -5.86
CA GLY A 240 9.24 9.51 -6.16
C GLY A 240 10.11 8.84 -5.07
N CYS A 241 9.56 8.68 -3.87
CA CYS A 241 10.25 8.15 -2.70
C CYS A 241 9.78 6.75 -2.32
N ILE A 242 10.63 5.99 -1.63
CA ILE A 242 10.29 4.67 -1.09
C ILE A 242 9.18 4.72 -0.03
N CYS A 243 9.01 5.85 0.67
CA CYS A 243 7.93 6.05 1.64
C CYS A 243 6.54 6.16 0.99
N GLU A 244 6.48 6.21 -0.35
CA GLU A 244 5.26 6.28 -1.17
C GLU A 244 5.02 4.98 -1.96
N ASN A 245 5.96 4.02 -1.86
CA ASN A 245 6.08 2.87 -2.76
C ASN A 245 6.42 1.59 -1.97
N ALA A 246 5.50 1.17 -1.11
CA ALA A 246 5.59 -0.15 -0.48
C ALA A 246 5.38 -1.27 -1.53
N PRO A 247 6.14 -2.38 -1.46
CA PRO A 247 5.88 -3.54 -2.29
C PRO A 247 4.43 -4.00 -2.25
N GLY A 248 3.87 -4.32 -3.41
CA GLY A 248 2.47 -4.76 -3.59
C GLY A 248 1.43 -3.64 -3.62
N LEU A 249 1.79 -2.37 -3.37
CA LEU A 249 0.82 -1.28 -3.26
C LEU A 249 0.07 -1.02 -4.59
N ARG A 250 0.73 -1.15 -5.73
CA ARG A 250 0.20 -0.76 -7.06
C ARG A 250 0.27 -1.90 -8.09
N ILE A 251 0.24 -3.16 -7.64
CA ILE A 251 0.04 -4.29 -8.56
C ILE A 251 -1.36 -4.15 -9.15
N GLY A 252 -1.43 -3.82 -10.45
CA GLY A 252 -2.68 -3.59 -11.16
C GLY A 252 -3.52 -2.42 -10.62
N ALA A 253 -2.90 -1.42 -9.96
CA ALA A 253 -3.59 -0.24 -9.42
C ALA A 253 -2.72 1.02 -9.61
N ASN A 254 -3.27 2.21 -9.33
CA ASN A 254 -2.54 3.48 -9.43
C ASN A 254 -3.12 4.56 -8.49
N ASN A 255 -2.45 5.71 -8.39
CA ASN A 255 -2.84 6.81 -7.50
C ASN A 255 -4.25 7.37 -7.81
N ILE A 256 -4.67 7.38 -9.07
CA ILE A 256 -6.00 7.86 -9.49
C ILE A 256 -7.08 6.95 -8.93
N GLU A 257 -6.91 5.63 -9.11
CA GLU A 257 -7.84 4.62 -8.61
C GLU A 257 -7.88 4.59 -7.07
N ILE A 258 -6.71 4.72 -6.42
CA ILE A 258 -6.64 4.78 -4.95
C ILE A 258 -7.36 6.02 -4.42
N ALA A 259 -7.18 7.20 -5.03
CA ALA A 259 -7.89 8.41 -4.62
C ALA A 259 -9.41 8.26 -4.80
N ALA A 260 -9.86 7.59 -5.87
CA ALA A 260 -11.27 7.35 -6.12
C ALA A 260 -11.98 6.53 -5.02
N ILE A 261 -11.26 5.75 -4.21
CA ILE A 261 -11.81 4.98 -3.06
C ILE A 261 -12.57 5.86 -2.08
N PHE A 262 -12.21 7.14 -1.97
CA PHE A 262 -12.84 8.08 -1.05
C PHE A 262 -14.27 8.46 -1.45
N ALA A 263 -14.68 8.17 -2.69
CA ALA A 263 -16.06 8.35 -3.11
C ALA A 263 -17.04 7.68 -2.12
N PRO A 264 -18.15 8.36 -1.75
CA PRO A 264 -18.63 9.64 -2.27
C PRO A 264 -18.39 10.85 -1.35
N LYS A 265 -17.33 10.84 -0.52
CA LYS A 265 -17.04 11.95 0.42
C LYS A 265 -16.30 13.10 -0.27
N PRO A 266 -16.41 14.36 0.20
CA PRO A 266 -15.83 15.50 -0.51
C PRO A 266 -14.31 15.43 -0.71
N MET A 267 -13.85 15.54 -1.96
CA MET A 267 -12.43 15.61 -2.30
C MET A 267 -12.08 16.84 -3.15
N LEU A 268 -10.97 17.51 -2.81
CA LEU A 268 -10.36 18.53 -3.66
C LEU A 268 -9.02 18.03 -4.22
N LEU A 269 -8.91 17.91 -5.54
CA LEU A 269 -7.64 17.67 -6.22
C LEU A 269 -6.97 19.01 -6.55
N VAL A 270 -5.86 19.33 -5.90
CA VAL A 270 -5.05 20.52 -6.23
C VAL A 270 -3.89 20.08 -7.12
N ALA A 271 -3.70 20.77 -8.23
CA ALA A 271 -2.69 20.46 -9.23
C ALA A 271 -1.84 21.67 -9.63
N ALA A 272 -0.70 21.39 -10.26
CA ALA A 272 0.21 22.40 -10.81
C ALA A 272 0.49 22.13 -12.29
N THR A 273 0.69 23.18 -13.08
CA THR A 273 1.08 23.05 -14.51
C THR A 273 2.51 22.52 -14.68
N GLY A 274 3.39 22.81 -13.71
CA GLY A 274 4.82 22.53 -13.77
C GLY A 274 5.26 21.18 -13.17
N ASP A 275 4.34 20.26 -12.87
CA ASP A 275 4.67 18.94 -12.33
C ASP A 275 3.85 17.79 -12.96
N TRP A 276 3.96 16.60 -12.37
CA TRP A 276 3.27 15.39 -12.83
C TRP A 276 1.73 15.48 -12.77
N THR A 277 1.17 16.44 -12.04
CA THR A 277 -0.28 16.69 -11.95
C THR A 277 -0.81 17.64 -13.04
N LYS A 278 0.02 18.05 -14.00
CA LYS A 278 -0.38 18.93 -15.11
C LYS A 278 -1.60 18.45 -15.91
N ASN A 279 -1.88 17.14 -15.91
CA ASN A 279 -3.00 16.55 -16.63
C ASN A 279 -4.28 16.44 -15.80
N VAL A 280 -4.26 16.78 -14.49
CA VAL A 280 -5.40 16.56 -13.59
C VAL A 280 -6.73 17.04 -14.16
N PRO A 281 -6.85 18.28 -14.70
CA PRO A 281 -8.13 18.73 -15.24
C PRO A 281 -8.68 17.90 -16.41
N LYS A 282 -7.80 17.18 -17.14
CA LYS A 282 -8.13 16.48 -18.39
C LYS A 282 -8.19 14.95 -18.24
N VAL A 283 -7.43 14.37 -17.30
CA VAL A 283 -7.27 12.92 -17.17
C VAL A 283 -7.70 12.44 -15.79
N GLU A 284 -7.01 12.88 -14.73
CA GLU A 284 -7.20 12.34 -13.39
C GLU A 284 -8.52 12.78 -12.75
N PHE A 285 -8.88 14.07 -12.86
CA PHE A 285 -10.14 14.57 -12.30
C PHE A 285 -11.37 13.93 -12.95
N PRO A 286 -11.51 13.87 -14.30
CA PRO A 286 -12.61 13.15 -14.92
C PRO A 286 -12.68 11.67 -14.51
N ALA A 287 -11.54 10.99 -14.39
CA ALA A 287 -11.48 9.59 -13.96
C ALA A 287 -11.94 9.39 -12.52
N VAL A 288 -11.49 10.23 -11.57
CA VAL A 288 -11.97 10.19 -10.18
C VAL A 288 -13.46 10.53 -10.12
N ARG A 289 -13.90 11.57 -10.84
CA ARG A 289 -15.30 11.99 -10.90
C ARG A 289 -16.24 10.88 -11.42
N ALA A 290 -15.79 10.07 -12.37
CA ALA A 290 -16.57 8.92 -12.84
C ALA A 290 -16.87 7.91 -11.71
N ALA A 291 -15.95 7.70 -10.75
CA ALA A 291 -16.26 6.86 -9.59
C ALA A 291 -17.29 7.51 -8.65
N TYR A 292 -17.34 8.83 -8.55
CA TYR A 292 -18.35 9.56 -7.79
C TYR A 292 -19.73 9.54 -8.49
N GLU A 293 -19.76 9.52 -9.82
CA GLU A 293 -20.99 9.36 -10.61
C GLU A 293 -21.69 8.02 -10.32
N LEU A 294 -20.94 6.95 -10.02
CA LEU A 294 -21.51 5.66 -9.59
C LEU A 294 -22.32 5.75 -8.30
N TYR A 295 -22.04 6.74 -7.44
CA TYR A 295 -22.80 7.01 -6.21
C TYR A 295 -23.86 8.11 -6.40
N GLY A 296 -24.01 8.64 -7.61
CA GLY A 296 -24.89 9.79 -7.89
C GLY A 296 -24.43 11.08 -7.22
N LYS A 297 -23.12 11.23 -6.93
CA LYS A 297 -22.56 12.41 -6.22
C LYS A 297 -21.34 13.03 -6.93
N PRO A 298 -21.39 13.30 -8.25
CA PRO A 298 -20.25 13.86 -9.00
C PRO A 298 -19.76 15.22 -8.49
N GLU A 299 -20.61 15.98 -7.82
CA GLU A 299 -20.32 17.30 -7.23
C GLU A 299 -19.46 17.23 -5.96
N MET A 300 -19.28 16.03 -5.40
CA MET A 300 -18.46 15.81 -4.20
C MET A 300 -16.97 15.65 -4.54
N VAL A 301 -16.56 15.84 -5.79
CA VAL A 301 -15.16 15.99 -6.15
C VAL A 301 -14.98 17.24 -7.00
N GLU A 302 -13.95 18.02 -6.67
CA GLU A 302 -13.56 19.24 -7.35
C GLU A 302 -12.05 19.21 -7.66
N ALA A 303 -11.63 19.99 -8.66
CA ALA A 303 -10.23 20.13 -9.01
C ALA A 303 -9.88 21.59 -9.32
N VAL A 304 -8.70 22.01 -8.89
CA VAL A 304 -8.10 23.30 -9.24
C VAL A 304 -6.68 23.09 -9.73
N GLN A 305 -6.24 23.92 -10.67
CA GLN A 305 -4.87 23.87 -11.17
C GLN A 305 -4.29 25.28 -11.19
N PHE A 306 -3.05 25.41 -10.70
CA PHE A 306 -2.32 26.66 -10.67
C PHE A 306 -1.10 26.64 -11.60
N ASP A 307 -0.83 27.77 -12.24
CA ASP A 307 0.39 27.94 -13.03
C ASP A 307 1.59 28.14 -12.10
N SER A 308 2.29 27.05 -11.81
CA SER A 308 3.36 27.00 -10.81
C SER A 308 4.20 25.73 -11.02
N PRO A 309 5.48 25.72 -10.61
CA PRO A 309 6.19 24.47 -10.33
C PRO A 309 5.53 23.69 -9.19
N HIS A 310 6.04 22.49 -8.90
CA HIS A 310 5.61 21.65 -7.78
C HIS A 310 5.60 22.43 -6.44
N ASN A 311 4.45 22.44 -5.74
CA ASN A 311 4.23 23.39 -4.64
C ASN A 311 3.22 22.92 -3.56
N TYR A 312 3.07 23.75 -2.54
CA TYR A 312 1.86 24.02 -1.77
C TYR A 312 1.85 25.51 -1.41
N HIS A 313 1.98 26.35 -2.44
CA HIS A 313 2.10 27.81 -2.32
C HIS A 313 0.76 28.45 -1.87
N LYS A 314 0.76 29.78 -1.71
CA LYS A 314 -0.38 30.53 -1.18
C LYS A 314 -1.69 30.24 -1.92
N ASP A 315 -1.71 30.20 -3.26
CA ASP A 315 -2.97 30.01 -3.99
C ASP A 315 -3.53 28.60 -3.80
N SER A 316 -2.66 27.57 -3.84
CA SER A 316 -3.01 26.20 -3.43
C SER A 316 -3.55 26.13 -1.99
N ARG A 317 -2.94 26.86 -1.04
CA ARG A 317 -3.42 26.92 0.35
C ARG A 317 -4.78 27.60 0.45
N GLU A 318 -4.99 28.73 -0.23
CA GLU A 318 -6.29 29.42 -0.25
C GLU A 318 -7.40 28.57 -0.88
N ALA A 319 -7.11 27.77 -1.90
CA ALA A 319 -8.07 26.81 -2.44
C ALA A 319 -8.48 25.75 -1.41
N VAL A 320 -7.51 25.21 -0.66
CA VAL A 320 -7.81 24.24 0.42
C VAL A 320 -8.58 24.91 1.57
N TYR A 321 -8.23 26.14 1.94
CA TYR A 321 -8.98 26.89 2.95
C TYR A 321 -10.44 27.06 2.53
N GLU A 322 -10.70 27.45 1.28
CA GLU A 322 -12.05 27.64 0.76
C GLU A 322 -12.84 26.33 0.70
N PHE A 323 -12.21 25.23 0.27
CA PHE A 323 -12.83 23.91 0.29
C PHE A 323 -13.23 23.48 1.71
N LEU A 324 -12.33 23.60 2.68
CA LEU A 324 -12.62 23.26 4.08
C LEU A 324 -13.72 24.15 4.66
N ARG A 325 -13.69 25.46 4.35
CA ARG A 325 -14.73 26.43 4.74
C ARG A 325 -16.10 26.01 4.19
N LYS A 326 -16.21 25.77 2.88
CA LYS A 326 -17.45 25.37 2.20
C LYS A 326 -18.13 24.17 2.87
N HIS A 327 -17.34 23.22 3.38
CA HIS A 327 -17.87 21.97 3.96
C HIS A 327 -18.04 22.01 5.48
N PHE A 328 -17.18 22.69 6.23
CA PHE A 328 -17.20 22.66 7.70
C PHE A 328 -17.59 23.98 8.39
N ALA A 329 -17.61 25.10 7.66
CA ALA A 329 -17.97 26.43 8.16
C ALA A 329 -18.58 27.34 7.05
N PRO A 330 -19.60 26.89 6.29
CA PRO A 330 -20.13 27.60 5.12
C PRO A 330 -20.66 29.01 5.39
N GLU A 331 -21.03 29.29 6.63
CA GLU A 331 -21.51 30.57 7.13
C GLU A 331 -20.40 31.63 7.31
N THR A 332 -19.13 31.21 7.30
CA THR A 332 -17.99 32.11 7.48
C THR A 332 -17.54 32.74 6.15
N ALA A 333 -17.01 33.96 6.20
CA ALA A 333 -16.45 34.62 5.02
C ALA A 333 -15.23 33.85 4.46
N PRO A 334 -14.93 33.93 3.15
CA PRO A 334 -13.77 33.28 2.55
C PRO A 334 -12.47 33.56 3.32
N PHE A 335 -11.70 32.50 3.56
CA PHE A 335 -10.46 32.58 4.32
C PHE A 335 -9.36 33.16 3.42
N LYS A 336 -8.78 34.29 3.85
CA LYS A 336 -7.64 34.90 3.18
C LYS A 336 -6.39 34.73 4.02
N GLU A 337 -5.34 34.25 3.38
CA GLU A 337 -4.11 33.95 4.10
C GLU A 337 -3.48 35.21 4.65
N ARG A 338 -3.10 35.15 5.93
CA ARG A 338 -2.33 36.18 6.61
C ARG A 338 -0.90 35.70 6.76
N GLY A 339 0.05 36.56 6.38
CA GLY A 339 1.46 36.36 6.64
C GLY A 339 1.75 36.76 8.07
N ASP A 340 1.86 35.79 8.96
CA ASP A 340 2.46 35.98 10.27
C ASP A 340 3.90 35.46 10.24
N GLY A 341 4.77 36.02 11.07
CA GLY A 341 6.14 35.51 11.19
C GLY A 341 6.13 34.02 11.56
N ILE A 342 7.05 33.25 10.96
CA ILE A 342 7.23 31.84 11.29
C ILE A 342 7.90 31.73 12.65
N GLU A 343 7.45 30.74 13.44
CA GLU A 343 8.04 30.44 14.73
C GLU A 343 9.51 30.05 14.61
N ARG A 344 10.32 30.42 15.61
CA ARG A 344 11.72 29.98 15.63
C ARG A 344 11.76 28.46 15.76
N LEU A 345 12.64 27.81 15.01
CA LEU A 345 12.75 26.34 14.98
C LEU A 345 12.86 25.73 16.38
N GLN A 346 13.68 26.30 17.27
CA GLN A 346 13.85 25.86 18.66
C GLN A 346 12.55 25.85 19.49
N ASP A 347 11.60 26.72 19.15
CA ASP A 347 10.31 26.80 19.85
C ASP A 347 9.33 25.72 19.34
N THR A 348 9.56 25.19 18.13
CA THR A 348 8.70 24.20 17.45
C THR A 348 9.27 22.78 17.35
N LEU A 349 10.58 22.59 17.52
CA LEU A 349 11.23 21.28 17.57
C LEU A 349 10.93 20.60 18.90
N VAL A 350 10.49 19.34 18.84
CA VAL A 350 10.05 18.56 19.99
C VAL A 350 11.24 18.18 20.88
N TRP A 351 12.32 17.71 20.27
CA TRP A 351 13.49 17.16 20.99
C TRP A 351 14.69 18.11 21.03
N SER A 352 14.53 19.38 20.66
CA SER A 352 15.62 20.36 20.73
C SER A 352 16.18 20.47 22.16
N GLY A 353 17.44 20.08 22.33
CA GLY A 353 18.11 20.04 23.63
C GLY A 353 17.60 18.97 24.60
N LYS A 354 16.87 17.95 24.14
CA LYS A 354 16.29 16.89 24.97
C LYS A 354 16.46 15.50 24.32
N PRO A 355 16.68 14.43 25.10
CA PRO A 355 16.63 13.07 24.56
C PRO A 355 15.19 12.64 24.24
N LEU A 356 15.06 11.54 23.50
CA LEU A 356 13.79 10.82 23.38
C LEU A 356 13.31 10.33 24.77
N PRO A 357 12.00 10.08 24.96
CA PRO A 357 11.47 9.55 26.22
C PRO A 357 12.12 8.23 26.63
N ALA A 358 12.17 7.97 27.94
CA ALA A 358 12.64 6.69 28.46
C ALA A 358 11.83 5.53 27.87
N GLY A 359 12.51 4.47 27.41
CA GLY A 359 11.88 3.34 26.72
C GLY A 359 11.68 3.53 25.21
N ALA A 360 12.10 4.66 24.63
CA ALA A 360 12.16 4.79 23.18
C ALA A 360 13.10 3.74 22.57
N LEU A 361 12.62 3.04 21.56
CA LEU A 361 13.33 1.95 20.88
C LEU A 361 14.31 2.47 19.83
N THR A 362 15.43 1.77 19.63
CA THR A 362 16.28 1.96 18.45
C THR A 362 15.61 1.41 17.18
N PHE A 363 16.14 1.72 16.00
CA PHE A 363 15.61 1.20 14.73
C PHE A 363 15.51 -0.33 14.70
N GLU A 364 16.56 -1.02 15.17
CA GLU A 364 16.62 -2.48 15.23
C GLU A 364 15.57 -3.03 16.19
N GLN A 365 15.36 -2.36 17.33
CA GLN A 365 14.36 -2.73 18.31
C GLN A 365 12.93 -2.48 17.80
N VAL A 366 12.69 -1.41 17.03
CA VAL A 366 11.41 -1.14 16.37
C VAL A 366 11.09 -2.27 15.38
N PHE A 367 12.08 -2.72 14.60
CA PHE A 367 11.91 -3.84 13.68
C PHE A 367 11.70 -5.16 14.42
N ALA A 368 12.46 -5.45 15.47
CA ALA A 368 12.26 -6.64 16.30
C ALA A 368 10.85 -6.67 16.92
N ALA A 369 10.37 -5.55 17.45
CA ALA A 369 9.01 -5.42 17.98
C ALA A 369 7.95 -5.60 16.88
N TRP A 370 8.21 -5.13 15.66
CA TRP A 370 7.35 -5.38 14.49
C TRP A 370 7.21 -6.88 14.19
N LYS A 371 8.32 -7.63 14.18
CA LYS A 371 8.30 -9.09 13.96
C LYS A 371 7.54 -9.81 15.08
N ALA A 372 7.83 -9.48 16.34
CA ALA A 372 7.21 -10.13 17.50
C ALA A 372 5.68 -10.01 17.49
N VAL A 373 5.15 -8.82 17.18
CA VAL A 373 3.69 -8.60 17.04
C VAL A 373 3.12 -9.50 15.95
N SER A 374 3.78 -9.59 14.79
CA SER A 374 3.32 -10.39 13.67
C SER A 374 3.31 -11.90 13.97
N GLN A 375 4.35 -12.38 14.64
CA GLN A 375 4.44 -13.78 15.06
C GLN A 375 3.32 -14.13 16.05
N GLN A 376 3.08 -13.29 17.05
CA GLN A 376 1.99 -13.50 18.01
C GLN A 376 0.61 -13.50 17.33
N GLN A 377 0.39 -12.59 16.38
CA GLN A 377 -0.84 -12.53 15.57
C GLN A 377 -1.02 -13.73 14.65
N THR A 378 0.05 -14.45 14.30
CA THR A 378 0.00 -15.67 13.48
C THR A 378 -0.36 -16.87 14.36
N LEU A 379 0.27 -16.99 15.53
CA LEU A 379 0.02 -18.07 16.49
C LEU A 379 -1.46 -18.17 16.88
N THR A 380 -2.12 -17.03 17.05
CA THR A 380 -3.50 -16.94 17.56
C THR A 380 -4.58 -16.80 16.48
N ALA A 381 -4.22 -16.66 15.20
CA ALA A 381 -5.19 -16.45 14.12
C ALA A 381 -6.10 -17.67 13.88
N ALA A 382 -7.26 -17.48 13.25
CA ALA A 382 -7.99 -18.59 12.64
C ALA A 382 -7.33 -19.02 11.32
N VAL A 383 -7.58 -20.27 10.87
CA VAL A 383 -7.05 -20.76 9.57
C VAL A 383 -7.55 -19.91 8.40
N ALA A 384 -8.82 -19.50 8.41
CA ALA A 384 -9.38 -18.65 7.36
C ALA A 384 -8.65 -17.31 7.25
N ASP A 385 -8.30 -16.69 8.38
CA ASP A 385 -7.54 -15.44 8.42
C ASP A 385 -6.13 -15.62 7.86
N LEU A 386 -5.45 -16.72 8.22
CA LEU A 386 -4.13 -17.03 7.66
C LEU A 386 -4.19 -17.21 6.15
N LYS A 387 -5.23 -17.89 5.65
CA LYS A 387 -5.41 -18.12 4.22
C LYS A 387 -5.58 -16.81 3.49
N GLU A 388 -6.38 -15.89 4.01
CA GLU A 388 -6.56 -14.57 3.41
C GLU A 388 -5.28 -13.72 3.46
N ARG A 389 -4.53 -13.75 4.59
CA ARG A 389 -3.24 -13.06 4.71
C ARG A 389 -2.23 -13.56 3.66
N LEU A 390 -2.07 -14.88 3.52
CA LEU A 390 -1.19 -15.46 2.51
C LEU A 390 -1.66 -15.12 1.10
N ARG A 391 -2.97 -15.18 0.82
CA ARG A 391 -3.51 -14.81 -0.49
C ARG A 391 -3.17 -13.37 -0.87
N LEU A 392 -3.28 -12.44 0.07
CA LEU A 392 -2.92 -11.02 -0.12
C LEU A 392 -1.41 -10.83 -0.33
N ALA A 393 -0.56 -11.45 0.49
CA ALA A 393 0.90 -11.35 0.35
C ALA A 393 1.41 -12.00 -0.94
N LEU A 394 0.86 -13.16 -1.33
CA LEU A 394 1.20 -13.84 -2.57
C LEU A 394 0.66 -13.09 -3.81
N ALA A 395 -0.32 -12.18 -3.63
CA ALA A 395 -1.01 -11.48 -4.70
C ALA A 395 -1.59 -12.44 -5.77
N VAL A 396 -2.10 -13.58 -5.32
CA VAL A 396 -2.63 -14.66 -6.18
C VAL A 396 -4.14 -14.75 -6.15
N GLN A 397 -4.68 -15.36 -7.20
CA GLN A 397 -6.08 -15.73 -7.32
C GLN A 397 -6.23 -17.17 -7.83
N TRP A 398 -7.30 -17.84 -7.40
CA TRP A 398 -7.67 -19.11 -8.02
C TRP A 398 -8.25 -18.84 -9.40
N PRO A 399 -7.61 -19.30 -10.49
CA PRO A 399 -8.08 -19.00 -11.82
C PRO A 399 -9.31 -19.84 -12.16
N GLN A 400 -10.21 -19.25 -12.96
CA GLN A 400 -11.23 -20.04 -13.66
C GLN A 400 -10.52 -21.10 -14.51
N ALA A 401 -11.05 -22.32 -14.49
CA ALA A 401 -10.44 -23.48 -15.12
C ALA A 401 -9.98 -23.17 -16.56
N PRO A 402 -8.67 -23.09 -16.83
CA PRO A 402 -8.21 -22.68 -18.14
C PRO A 402 -8.45 -23.80 -19.16
N ALA A 403 -8.88 -23.44 -20.37
CA ALA A 403 -9.05 -24.40 -21.45
C ALA A 403 -7.73 -25.10 -21.81
N SER A 404 -6.61 -24.37 -21.71
CA SER A 404 -5.24 -24.86 -21.87
C SER A 404 -4.29 -24.11 -20.94
N LEU A 405 -3.20 -24.76 -20.52
CA LEU A 405 -2.10 -24.10 -19.80
C LEU A 405 -1.11 -23.41 -20.76
N GLY A 406 -1.02 -23.89 -22.00
CA GLY A 406 0.13 -23.71 -22.92
C GLY A 406 0.48 -22.29 -23.38
N ASP A 407 -0.26 -21.28 -22.94
CA ASP A 407 0.16 -19.87 -22.99
C ASP A 407 -0.44 -19.15 -21.77
N PRO A 408 0.36 -18.66 -20.80
CA PRO A 408 1.82 -18.54 -20.81
C PRO A 408 2.59 -19.66 -20.07
N ILE A 409 1.98 -20.79 -19.73
CA ILE A 409 2.60 -21.83 -18.88
C ILE A 409 2.96 -23.07 -19.72
N PRO A 410 4.23 -23.25 -20.13
CA PRO A 410 4.65 -24.48 -20.79
C PRO A 410 4.39 -25.67 -19.87
N TYR A 411 3.82 -26.74 -20.44
CA TYR A 411 3.47 -27.93 -19.67
C TYR A 411 3.68 -29.21 -20.48
N ARG A 412 3.86 -30.31 -19.77
CA ARG A 412 3.85 -31.66 -20.31
C ARG A 412 3.01 -32.55 -19.41
N PHE A 413 1.99 -33.18 -19.97
CA PHE A 413 1.16 -34.13 -19.26
C PHE A 413 1.48 -35.56 -19.72
N ILE A 414 1.90 -36.40 -18.78
CA ILE A 414 2.13 -37.82 -18.97
C ILE A 414 0.88 -38.54 -18.46
N GLU A 415 0.20 -39.24 -19.36
CA GLU A 415 -1.04 -39.94 -19.05
C GLU A 415 -0.84 -41.06 -18.01
N GLY A 416 -1.84 -41.24 -17.15
CA GLY A 416 -1.83 -42.26 -16.11
C GLY A 416 -2.93 -42.04 -15.07
N LYS A 417 -3.01 -42.92 -14.07
CA LYS A 417 -4.04 -42.84 -13.02
C LYS A 417 -3.67 -41.81 -11.96
N SER A 418 -4.67 -41.11 -11.41
CA SER A 418 -4.50 -40.20 -10.27
C SER A 418 -3.32 -39.23 -10.44
N PRO A 419 -3.39 -38.27 -11.37
CA PRO A 419 -2.24 -37.47 -11.75
C PRO A 419 -1.66 -36.66 -10.58
N VAL A 420 -0.33 -36.50 -10.59
CA VAL A 420 0.44 -35.66 -9.65
C VAL A 420 0.97 -34.45 -10.40
N LEU A 421 0.80 -33.24 -9.86
CA LEU A 421 1.57 -32.08 -10.30
C LEU A 421 2.97 -32.17 -9.70
N TYR A 422 3.99 -32.31 -10.55
CA TYR A 422 5.37 -32.42 -10.12
C TYR A 422 6.17 -31.19 -10.56
N LEU A 423 6.84 -30.53 -9.61
CA LEU A 423 7.61 -29.30 -9.83
C LEU A 423 9.11 -29.53 -9.63
N HIS A 424 9.91 -29.00 -10.55
CA HIS A 424 11.37 -28.99 -10.45
C HIS A 424 11.90 -27.56 -10.69
N PRO A 425 12.87 -27.07 -9.92
CA PRO A 425 13.34 -25.68 -10.01
C PRO A 425 13.94 -25.34 -11.39
N ASP A 426 14.56 -26.32 -12.05
CA ASP A 426 15.13 -26.16 -13.40
C ASP A 426 14.14 -26.41 -14.55
N GLY A 427 12.88 -26.75 -14.25
CA GLY A 427 11.82 -26.96 -15.25
C GLY A 427 11.61 -28.41 -15.69
N ILE A 428 10.79 -28.58 -16.73
CA ILE A 428 10.25 -29.85 -17.25
C ILE A 428 11.37 -30.82 -17.65
N ASP A 429 12.40 -30.35 -18.35
CA ASP A 429 13.48 -31.22 -18.82
C ASP A 429 14.27 -31.87 -17.69
N ALA A 430 14.51 -31.13 -16.61
CA ALA A 430 15.13 -31.67 -15.41
C ALA A 430 14.17 -32.61 -14.66
N ALA A 431 12.88 -32.23 -14.55
CA ALA A 431 11.86 -33.05 -13.93
C ALA A 431 11.74 -34.44 -14.59
N LEU A 432 11.74 -34.51 -15.92
CA LEU A 432 11.68 -35.77 -16.69
C LEU A 432 12.84 -36.73 -16.37
N ASN A 433 13.99 -36.18 -15.97
CA ASN A 433 15.17 -36.95 -15.64
C ASN A 433 15.24 -37.34 -14.15
N SER A 434 14.41 -36.73 -13.30
CA SER A 434 14.39 -36.97 -11.85
C SER A 434 13.99 -38.42 -11.51
N PRO A 435 14.60 -39.01 -10.45
CA PRO A 435 14.18 -40.32 -9.95
C PRO A 435 12.71 -40.36 -9.52
N ALA A 436 12.18 -39.26 -8.97
CA ALA A 436 10.81 -39.20 -8.48
C ALA A 436 9.77 -39.28 -9.62
N VAL A 437 9.96 -38.56 -10.73
CA VAL A 437 9.06 -38.67 -11.89
C VAL A 437 9.11 -40.07 -12.50
N LYS A 438 10.31 -40.66 -12.63
CA LYS A 438 10.47 -42.04 -13.10
C LYS A 438 9.74 -43.04 -12.20
N ALA A 439 9.79 -42.86 -10.87
CA ALA A 439 9.07 -43.69 -9.92
C ALA A 439 7.54 -43.54 -10.03
N LEU A 440 7.03 -42.31 -10.22
CA LEU A 440 5.61 -42.07 -10.46
C LEU A 440 5.12 -42.76 -11.74
N GLN A 441 5.90 -42.65 -12.83
CA GLN A 441 5.59 -43.31 -14.10
C GLN A 441 5.62 -44.85 -13.96
N ALA A 442 6.63 -45.40 -13.27
CA ALA A 442 6.72 -46.84 -13.01
C ALA A 442 5.53 -47.36 -12.18
N ALA A 443 4.96 -46.52 -11.31
CA ALA A 443 3.75 -46.82 -10.55
C ALA A 443 2.44 -46.62 -11.36
N GLY A 444 2.52 -46.28 -12.65
CA GLY A 444 1.36 -46.03 -13.53
C GLY A 444 0.58 -44.75 -13.18
N ARG A 445 1.20 -43.83 -12.44
CA ARG A 445 0.61 -42.53 -12.08
C ARG A 445 0.71 -41.55 -13.25
N GLY A 446 -0.33 -40.74 -13.45
CA GLY A 446 -0.23 -39.58 -14.35
C GLY A 446 0.69 -38.51 -13.76
N VAL A 447 1.37 -37.73 -14.59
CA VAL A 447 2.28 -36.67 -14.13
C VAL A 447 2.07 -35.41 -14.96
N LEU A 448 1.68 -34.32 -14.30
CA LEU A 448 1.70 -32.99 -14.90
C LEU A 448 3.01 -32.30 -14.51
N LEU A 449 3.77 -31.91 -15.52
CA LEU A 449 4.98 -31.10 -15.40
C LEU A 449 4.70 -29.71 -15.96
N ILE A 450 5.19 -28.66 -15.31
CA ILE A 450 5.10 -27.29 -15.81
C ILE A 450 6.46 -26.58 -15.69
N ASP A 451 6.74 -25.69 -16.63
CA ASP A 451 7.76 -24.66 -16.46
C ASP A 451 7.08 -23.45 -15.83
N THR A 452 7.22 -23.31 -14.51
CA THR A 452 6.77 -22.09 -13.82
C THR A 452 7.55 -20.86 -14.28
N PHE A 453 7.02 -19.68 -14.01
CA PHE A 453 7.63 -18.40 -14.39
C PHE A 453 9.15 -18.36 -14.16
N GLN A 454 9.91 -18.01 -15.21
CA GLN A 454 11.38 -17.92 -15.20
C GLN A 454 12.11 -19.24 -14.91
N THR A 455 11.50 -20.40 -15.22
CA THR A 455 12.13 -21.74 -15.15
C THR A 455 12.08 -22.43 -16.51
N GLY A 456 12.94 -23.45 -16.74
CA GLY A 456 12.98 -24.22 -17.98
C GLY A 456 12.89 -23.36 -19.25
N SER A 457 11.93 -23.70 -20.12
CA SER A 457 11.63 -22.98 -21.36
C SER A 457 10.89 -21.64 -21.16
N ALA A 458 10.35 -21.37 -19.97
CA ALA A 458 9.67 -20.11 -19.63
C ALA A 458 10.62 -18.98 -19.22
N LYS A 459 11.95 -19.22 -19.20
CA LYS A 459 12.97 -18.19 -18.96
C LYS A 459 12.97 -17.15 -20.09
N ALA A 460 12.75 -15.90 -19.74
CA ALA A 460 12.79 -14.78 -20.68
C ALA A 460 13.39 -13.51 -20.02
N PRO A 461 13.94 -12.57 -20.81
CA PRO A 461 14.39 -11.28 -20.27
C PRO A 461 13.26 -10.53 -19.57
N ARG A 462 13.55 -9.95 -18.41
CA ARG A 462 12.62 -9.10 -17.63
C ARG A 462 13.43 -7.99 -16.97
N ASP A 463 13.12 -6.74 -17.29
CA ASP A 463 13.80 -5.59 -16.68
C ASP A 463 13.35 -5.41 -15.23
N ARG A 464 14.29 -5.54 -14.29
CA ARG A 464 14.06 -5.35 -12.85
C ARG A 464 14.79 -4.13 -12.30
N SER A 465 15.41 -3.33 -13.18
CA SER A 465 16.29 -2.21 -12.81
C SER A 465 15.53 -0.96 -12.36
N HIS A 466 14.23 -0.88 -12.66
CA HIS A 466 13.40 0.25 -12.28
C HIS A 466 13.26 0.39 -10.76
N ARG A 467 13.26 1.64 -10.30
CA ARG A 467 12.98 1.98 -8.90
C ARG A 467 11.62 1.42 -8.50
N HIS A 468 11.55 0.92 -7.27
CA HIS A 468 10.31 0.41 -6.68
C HIS A 468 9.63 -0.70 -7.48
N PHE A 469 10.38 -1.51 -8.22
CA PHE A 469 9.85 -2.60 -9.06
C PHE A 469 8.69 -3.39 -8.41
N LEU A 470 8.89 -3.83 -7.17
CA LEU A 470 7.91 -4.66 -6.43
C LEU A 470 6.66 -3.92 -5.98
N THR A 471 6.61 -2.59 -6.10
CA THR A 471 5.38 -1.81 -5.88
C THR A 471 4.37 -2.08 -6.97
N PHE A 472 4.85 -2.22 -8.21
CA PHE A 472 4.02 -2.32 -9.42
C PHE A 472 3.95 -3.74 -9.99
N ASN A 473 4.95 -4.57 -9.68
CA ASN A 473 5.12 -5.88 -10.29
C ASN A 473 5.16 -6.97 -9.22
N PRO A 474 4.56 -8.14 -9.48
CA PRO A 474 4.78 -9.30 -8.64
C PRO A 474 6.25 -9.77 -8.72
N SER A 475 6.75 -10.28 -7.61
CA SER A 475 8.01 -11.02 -7.58
C SER A 475 7.92 -12.26 -8.47
N ASP A 476 9.07 -12.79 -8.88
CA ASP A 476 9.10 -14.01 -9.68
C ASP A 476 8.42 -15.17 -8.94
N ASP A 477 8.59 -15.27 -7.62
CA ASP A 477 7.98 -16.31 -6.81
C ASP A 477 6.46 -16.15 -6.64
N GLN A 478 5.94 -14.93 -6.58
CA GLN A 478 4.48 -14.70 -6.66
C GLN A 478 3.93 -15.21 -8.00
N ALA A 479 4.64 -14.95 -9.11
CA ALA A 479 4.27 -15.44 -10.43
C ALA A 479 4.34 -16.97 -10.54
N ARG A 480 5.38 -17.60 -9.96
CA ARG A 480 5.51 -19.07 -9.91
C ARG A 480 4.39 -19.72 -9.12
N VAL A 481 4.04 -19.18 -7.94
CA VAL A 481 2.91 -19.69 -7.15
C VAL A 481 1.60 -19.56 -7.93
N GLN A 482 1.38 -18.46 -8.67
CA GLN A 482 0.21 -18.30 -9.53
C GLN A 482 0.15 -19.33 -10.66
N ASP A 483 1.30 -19.71 -11.25
CA ASP A 483 1.36 -20.76 -12.29
C ASP A 483 0.99 -22.13 -11.73
N VAL A 484 1.48 -22.44 -10.52
CA VAL A 484 1.12 -23.68 -9.82
C VAL A 484 -0.38 -23.73 -9.52
N LEU A 485 -1.00 -22.63 -9.07
CA LEU A 485 -2.45 -22.55 -8.87
C LEU A 485 -3.23 -22.76 -10.17
N SER A 486 -2.72 -22.25 -11.30
CA SER A 486 -3.32 -22.47 -12.63
C SER A 486 -3.27 -23.94 -13.05
N ALA A 487 -2.14 -24.61 -12.82
CA ALA A 487 -1.99 -26.04 -13.08
C ALA A 487 -2.93 -26.89 -12.18
N LEU A 488 -3.07 -26.52 -10.90
CA LEU A 488 -4.00 -27.18 -9.98
C LEU A 488 -5.46 -27.00 -10.40
N SER A 489 -5.87 -25.78 -10.77
CA SER A 489 -7.22 -25.51 -11.30
C SER A 489 -7.51 -26.30 -12.58
N TRP A 490 -6.51 -26.41 -13.47
CA TRP A 490 -6.61 -27.21 -14.70
C TRP A 490 -6.77 -28.72 -14.42
N LEU A 491 -6.06 -29.27 -13.42
CA LEU A 491 -6.23 -30.66 -12.99
C LEU A 491 -7.60 -30.89 -12.33
N GLN A 492 -8.04 -29.94 -11.49
CA GLN A 492 -9.32 -30.00 -10.79
C GLN A 492 -10.49 -30.08 -11.78
N ALA A 493 -10.47 -29.24 -12.82
CA ALA A 493 -11.50 -29.20 -13.84
C ALA A 493 -11.67 -30.52 -14.61
N ARG A 494 -10.66 -31.40 -14.56
CA ARG A 494 -10.66 -32.74 -15.15
C ARG A 494 -11.10 -33.83 -14.17
N GLY A 495 -11.63 -33.46 -13.01
CA GLY A 495 -12.14 -34.39 -12.00
C GLY A 495 -11.04 -35.09 -11.18
N ASN A 496 -9.81 -34.57 -11.19
CA ASN A 496 -8.71 -35.18 -10.46
C ASN A 496 -8.65 -34.69 -9.01
N ALA A 497 -8.39 -35.61 -8.08
CA ALA A 497 -7.92 -35.25 -6.76
C ALA A 497 -6.54 -34.60 -6.87
N LEU A 498 -6.35 -33.47 -6.18
CA LEU A 498 -5.12 -32.70 -6.30
C LEU A 498 -4.03 -33.27 -5.40
N GLU A 499 -2.87 -33.56 -6.01
CA GLU A 499 -1.65 -33.98 -5.34
C GLU A 499 -0.48 -33.24 -5.98
N ILE A 500 0.41 -32.71 -5.16
CA ILE A 500 1.58 -31.97 -5.60
C ILE A 500 2.85 -32.48 -4.92
N GLN A 501 3.90 -32.65 -5.71
CA GLN A 501 5.24 -33.03 -5.27
C GLN A 501 6.25 -32.06 -5.88
N ALA A 502 7.35 -31.81 -5.17
CA ALA A 502 8.36 -30.86 -5.63
C ALA A 502 9.76 -31.21 -5.08
N GLU A 503 10.79 -30.85 -5.85
CA GLU A 503 12.20 -30.97 -5.47
C GLU A 503 12.85 -29.59 -5.28
N GLY A 504 13.96 -29.53 -4.53
CA GLY A 504 14.74 -28.32 -4.34
C GLY A 504 13.92 -27.13 -3.82
N ASP A 505 14.11 -25.96 -4.42
CA ASP A 505 13.40 -24.73 -4.04
C ASP A 505 11.95 -24.69 -4.53
N ALA A 506 11.57 -25.55 -5.48
CA ALA A 506 10.18 -25.65 -5.95
C ALA A 506 9.23 -26.12 -4.84
N ARG A 507 9.76 -26.66 -3.73
CA ARG A 507 8.99 -26.98 -2.52
C ARG A 507 8.28 -25.76 -1.93
N TRP A 508 8.85 -24.56 -2.06
CA TRP A 508 8.22 -23.33 -1.59
C TRP A 508 6.99 -22.99 -2.44
N TRP A 509 7.10 -23.14 -3.76
CA TRP A 509 6.00 -22.91 -4.69
C TRP A 509 4.85 -23.88 -4.40
N ALA A 510 5.17 -25.15 -4.19
CA ALA A 510 4.20 -26.17 -3.83
C ALA A 510 3.50 -25.91 -2.48
N LEU A 511 4.27 -25.54 -1.45
CA LEU A 511 3.73 -25.22 -0.12
C LEU A 511 2.71 -24.08 -0.20
N PHE A 512 3.11 -22.94 -0.79
CA PHE A 512 2.26 -21.75 -0.80
C PHE A 512 1.08 -21.87 -1.76
N ALA A 513 1.23 -22.56 -2.90
CA ALA A 513 0.09 -22.85 -3.77
C ALA A 513 -0.93 -23.78 -3.10
N SER A 514 -0.48 -24.81 -2.38
CA SER A 514 -1.36 -25.73 -1.64
C SER A 514 -2.14 -25.00 -0.53
N ALA A 515 -1.47 -24.10 0.21
CA ALA A 515 -2.12 -23.29 1.23
C ALA A 515 -3.12 -22.27 0.65
N ALA A 516 -2.79 -21.66 -0.50
CA ALA A 516 -3.64 -20.66 -1.15
C ALA A 516 -4.84 -21.26 -1.90
N ALA A 517 -4.77 -22.52 -2.34
CA ALA A 517 -5.83 -23.18 -3.08
C ALA A 517 -7.16 -23.18 -2.29
N PRO A 518 -8.31 -22.87 -2.91
CA PRO A 518 -9.62 -22.89 -2.26
C PRO A 518 -10.12 -24.30 -1.97
N VAL A 519 -9.49 -25.32 -2.56
CA VAL A 519 -9.82 -26.74 -2.42
C VAL A 519 -8.65 -27.53 -1.83
N PRO A 520 -8.91 -28.69 -1.20
CA PRO A 520 -7.84 -29.51 -0.63
C PRO A 520 -6.80 -29.95 -1.67
N VAL A 521 -5.53 -29.78 -1.32
CA VAL A 521 -4.38 -30.24 -2.12
C VAL A 521 -3.52 -31.15 -1.25
N ARG A 522 -3.31 -32.40 -1.68
CA ARG A 522 -2.40 -33.31 -1.00
C ARG A 522 -0.97 -32.88 -1.25
N PHE A 523 -0.36 -32.28 -0.24
CA PHE A 523 1.04 -31.90 -0.18
C PHE A 523 1.64 -32.43 1.12
N SER A 524 2.80 -33.08 1.03
CA SER A 524 3.53 -33.56 2.19
C SER A 524 5.01 -33.28 2.03
N ALA A 525 5.54 -32.48 2.95
CA ALA A 525 6.96 -32.27 3.17
C ALA A 525 7.17 -32.13 4.70
N PRO A 526 8.30 -32.61 5.25
CA PRO A 526 8.56 -32.45 6.67
C PRO A 526 8.63 -30.95 7.02
N PRO A 527 8.04 -30.47 8.14
CA PRO A 527 8.10 -29.06 8.52
C PRO A 527 9.53 -28.49 8.56
N ALA A 528 10.52 -29.30 8.95
CA ALA A 528 11.94 -28.95 8.95
C ALA A 528 12.49 -28.55 7.57
N ALA A 529 11.84 -28.93 6.45
CA ALA A 529 12.25 -28.49 5.12
C ALA A 529 12.02 -26.99 4.86
N PHE A 530 11.30 -26.31 5.76
CA PHE A 530 10.96 -24.89 5.67
C PHE A 530 11.49 -24.09 6.87
N ASP A 531 12.34 -24.69 7.70
CA ASP A 531 12.99 -24.03 8.83
C ASP A 531 14.29 -23.37 8.33
N VAL A 532 14.15 -22.12 7.86
CA VAL A 532 15.24 -21.31 7.31
C VAL A 532 15.21 -19.91 7.92
N THR A 533 16.35 -19.23 7.93
CA THR A 533 16.45 -17.83 8.33
C THR A 533 15.76 -16.89 7.33
N ASP A 534 15.47 -15.66 7.74
CA ASP A 534 14.90 -14.64 6.84
C ASP A 534 15.82 -14.34 5.65
N ASP A 535 17.14 -14.37 5.86
CA ASP A 535 18.14 -14.13 4.81
C ASP A 535 18.19 -15.29 3.80
N GLU A 536 18.19 -16.53 4.27
CA GLU A 536 18.11 -17.72 3.40
C GLU A 536 16.80 -17.77 2.63
N LEU A 537 15.67 -17.43 3.28
CA LEU A 537 14.38 -17.32 2.62
C LEU A 537 14.43 -16.26 1.53
N ALA A 538 14.93 -15.06 1.84
CA ALA A 538 15.03 -13.98 0.87
C ALA A 538 15.91 -14.32 -0.35
N ALA A 539 16.87 -15.24 -0.20
CA ALA A 539 17.72 -15.71 -1.28
C ALA A 539 17.09 -16.82 -2.13
N THR A 540 16.22 -17.66 -1.54
CA THR A 540 15.69 -18.88 -2.18
C THR A 540 14.22 -18.79 -2.60
N PHE A 541 13.39 -18.04 -1.88
CA PHE A 541 11.99 -17.80 -2.19
C PHE A 541 11.54 -16.43 -1.63
N PHE A 542 11.34 -15.46 -2.51
CA PHE A 542 11.09 -14.09 -2.12
C PHE A 542 9.71 -13.57 -2.51
N VAL A 543 8.87 -13.34 -1.49
CA VAL A 543 7.56 -12.70 -1.62
C VAL A 543 7.45 -11.58 -0.58
N PRO A 544 7.27 -10.30 -0.98
CA PRO A 544 7.08 -9.23 -0.03
C PRO A 544 5.86 -9.47 0.89
N GLY A 545 6.03 -9.25 2.18
CA GLY A 545 5.01 -9.46 3.20
C GLY A 545 4.75 -10.92 3.56
N LEU A 546 5.52 -11.88 3.04
CA LEU A 546 5.31 -13.30 3.32
C LEU A 546 5.43 -13.64 4.81
N GLN A 547 6.50 -13.18 5.46
CA GLN A 547 6.67 -13.40 6.90
C GLN A 547 5.65 -12.60 7.71
N ARG A 548 5.24 -11.42 7.23
CA ARG A 548 4.14 -10.66 7.83
C ARG A 548 2.81 -11.44 7.80
N ALA A 549 2.56 -12.17 6.72
CA ALA A 549 1.40 -13.04 6.55
C ALA A 549 1.49 -14.36 7.34
N GLY A 550 2.61 -14.63 8.01
CA GLY A 550 2.84 -15.80 8.86
C GLY A 550 3.73 -16.88 8.24
N GLY A 551 4.23 -16.66 7.02
CA GLY A 551 5.24 -17.49 6.37
C GLY A 551 4.89 -18.97 6.26
N ALA A 552 5.92 -19.82 6.34
CA ALA A 552 5.78 -21.28 6.24
C ALA A 552 4.88 -21.86 7.33
N ALA A 553 4.99 -21.34 8.57
CA ALA A 553 4.19 -21.79 9.70
C ALA A 553 2.68 -21.64 9.44
N ALA A 554 2.27 -20.51 8.84
CA ALA A 554 0.89 -20.30 8.44
C ALA A 554 0.45 -21.29 7.34
N ALA A 555 1.27 -21.47 6.31
CA ALA A 555 0.96 -22.36 5.19
C ALA A 555 0.80 -23.82 5.64
N LEU A 556 1.72 -24.33 6.46
CA LEU A 556 1.67 -25.69 7.01
C LEU A 556 0.42 -25.91 7.87
N ARG A 557 0.03 -24.92 8.68
CA ARG A 557 -1.19 -24.98 9.50
C ARG A 557 -2.48 -24.98 8.67
N ILE A 558 -2.50 -24.26 7.55
CA ILE A 558 -3.63 -24.30 6.62
C ILE A 558 -3.73 -25.69 5.99
N ILE A 559 -2.63 -26.24 5.48
CA ILE A 559 -2.62 -27.54 4.80
C ILE A 559 -3.01 -28.67 5.77
N SER A 560 -2.49 -28.67 7.01
CA SER A 560 -2.86 -29.69 7.99
C SER A 560 -4.36 -29.69 8.31
N SER A 561 -4.99 -28.52 8.31
CA SER A 561 -6.44 -28.40 8.53
C SER A 561 -7.32 -28.86 7.35
N GLN A 562 -6.74 -29.02 6.15
CA GLN A 562 -7.47 -29.53 4.97
C GLN A 562 -7.48 -31.06 4.88
N ASN A 563 -6.60 -31.73 5.63
CA ASN A 563 -6.45 -33.18 5.65
C ASN A 563 -7.29 -33.87 6.75
N HIS A 564 -8.04 -33.08 7.52
CA HIS A 564 -9.02 -33.51 8.51
C HIS A 564 -10.41 -33.04 8.08
#